data_AF-A0A9P6N368-F1
#
_entry.id   AF-A0A9P6N368-F1
#
_cell.length_a   1.000
_cell.length_b   1.000
_cell.length_c   1.000
_cell.angle_alpha   90.00
_cell.angle_beta   90.00
_cell.angle_gamma   90.00
#
_symmetry.space_group_name_H-M   'P 1'
#
loop_
_entity.id
_entity.type
_entity.pdbx_description
1 polymer ?
#
loop_
_entity_poly.entity_id
_entity_poly.type
_entity_poly.pdbx_seq_one_letter_code
_entity_poly.pdbx_strand_id
1 'polypeptide(L)'
;MGHKRKKFSERVADRSSRGFDESPFKSPTTDTPKAFTRIMFKKESLEKSMKEKRQSKSSEDLGLPKGGKKNGKDNGSNGGKKSAADQLRIQPGEKMGEFSRRVDDHMRDKLMKASKDNSATGSKKKKYFEKLKAKEKAKKLRAQEEKAHEEFETIQDKVRLNDVAEAPPTLTAVPKKRKNDEFMVNKKWKNTPGEEDYDDVIAEVDKMDKKRKLGATDDKSAGRKKSSRLKNLTPAGRRIIEEERKQAIENYRLMKARKALEKNPEQDDDAADDDAAAAAAGY
;
A
#
# COMPACT_ATOMS: atom_id res chain seq x y z
N MET A 1 -4.96 -1.35 18.68
CA MET A 1 -4.45 -1.76 20.00
C MET A 1 -3.47 -0.72 20.52
N GLY A 2 -4.02 0.32 21.13
CA GLY A 2 -3.27 1.30 21.90
C GLY A 2 -4.08 1.59 23.15
N HIS A 3 -4.44 0.55 23.90
CA HIS A 3 -5.13 0.76 25.17
C HIS A 3 -4.07 1.17 26.18
N LYS A 4 -3.69 2.46 26.15
CA LYS A 4 -3.13 3.08 27.34
C LYS A 4 -4.18 2.87 28.44
N ARG A 5 -3.79 2.21 29.52
CA ARG A 5 -4.66 2.08 30.70
C ARG A 5 -5.12 3.49 31.08
N LYS A 6 -6.40 3.64 31.46
CA LYS A 6 -6.92 4.89 32.03
C LYS A 6 -5.97 5.42 33.10
N LYS A 7 -5.92 6.74 33.26
CA LYS A 7 -5.08 7.36 34.30
C LYS A 7 -5.44 6.74 35.66
N PHE A 8 -4.46 6.64 36.56
CA PHE A 8 -4.68 6.00 37.86
C PHE A 8 -5.85 6.64 38.62
N SER A 9 -5.98 7.97 38.57
CA SER A 9 -7.10 8.71 39.15
C SER A 9 -8.46 8.24 38.63
N GLU A 10 -8.63 8.10 37.32
CA GLU A 10 -9.87 7.60 36.71
C GLU A 10 -10.19 6.16 37.15
N ARG A 11 -9.17 5.32 37.34
CA ARG A 11 -9.39 3.94 37.83
C ARG A 11 -9.79 3.89 39.30
N VAL A 12 -9.27 4.81 40.11
CA VAL A 12 -9.66 4.94 41.52
C VAL A 12 -11.09 5.46 41.62
N ALA A 13 -11.46 6.47 40.81
CA ALA A 13 -12.83 6.99 40.73
C ALA A 13 -13.83 5.94 40.19
N ASP A 14 -13.44 5.16 39.19
CA ASP A 14 -14.24 4.03 38.67
C ASP A 14 -14.42 2.94 39.74
N ARG A 15 -13.43 2.75 40.62
CA ARG A 15 -13.50 1.75 41.70
C ARG A 15 -14.32 2.25 42.89
N SER A 16 -14.21 3.53 43.25
CA SER A 16 -15.01 4.12 44.31
C SER A 16 -16.48 4.27 43.90
N SER A 17 -16.77 4.56 42.64
CA SER A 17 -18.16 4.66 42.14
C SER A 17 -18.86 3.31 42.05
N ARG A 18 -18.13 2.21 41.83
CA ARG A 18 -18.68 0.84 41.87
C ARG A 18 -18.93 0.31 43.29
N GLY A 19 -18.41 1.00 44.31
CA GLY A 19 -18.49 0.54 45.69
C GLY A 19 -17.50 -0.59 45.98
N PHE A 20 -17.13 -0.72 47.25
CA PHE A 20 -16.24 -1.77 47.75
C PHE A 20 -16.99 -3.11 47.95
N ASP A 21 -18.32 -3.08 47.82
CA ASP A 21 -19.23 -4.17 48.20
C ASP A 21 -19.62 -5.08 47.02
N GLU A 22 -19.21 -4.73 45.80
CA GLU A 22 -19.19 -5.69 44.70
C GLU A 22 -18.01 -6.64 44.93
N SER A 23 -18.23 -7.67 45.75
CA SER A 23 -17.38 -8.84 45.77
C SER A 23 -17.15 -9.32 44.32
N PRO A 24 -15.99 -9.90 43.99
CA PRO A 24 -15.73 -10.52 42.69
C PRO A 24 -16.58 -11.78 42.46
N PHE A 25 -17.82 -11.79 42.93
CA PHE A 25 -18.80 -12.84 42.77
C PHE A 25 -19.01 -13.11 41.29
N LYS A 26 -18.77 -14.38 40.97
CA LYS A 26 -19.22 -15.12 39.80
C LYS A 26 -20.42 -14.43 39.17
N SER A 27 -20.20 -13.77 38.04
CA SER A 27 -21.32 -13.28 37.24
C SER A 27 -22.25 -14.46 36.94
N PRO A 28 -23.58 -14.25 36.86
CA PRO A 28 -24.54 -15.30 36.49
C PRO A 28 -24.27 -15.91 35.09
N THR A 29 -23.30 -15.35 34.36
CA THR A 29 -22.76 -15.84 33.09
C THR A 29 -21.63 -16.87 33.22
N THR A 30 -21.24 -17.28 34.44
CA THR A 30 -20.20 -18.32 34.62
C THR A 30 -20.60 -19.69 34.08
N ASP A 31 -21.90 -19.96 33.98
CA ASP A 31 -22.43 -21.20 33.40
C ASP A 31 -22.57 -21.12 31.86
N THR A 32 -22.54 -19.91 31.29
CA THR A 32 -22.56 -19.75 29.84
C THR A 32 -21.16 -19.91 29.25
N PRO A 33 -20.98 -20.73 28.19
CA PRO A 33 -19.67 -20.93 27.58
C PRO A 33 -19.09 -19.59 27.12
N LYS A 34 -17.79 -19.39 27.34
CA LYS A 34 -17.07 -18.13 27.03
C LYS A 34 -17.25 -17.65 25.58
N ALA A 35 -17.49 -18.57 24.64
CA ALA A 35 -17.80 -18.21 23.26
C ALA A 35 -19.17 -17.54 23.13
N PHE A 36 -20.18 -18.05 23.84
CA PHE A 36 -21.54 -17.53 23.85
C PHE A 36 -21.62 -16.16 24.52
N THR A 37 -20.97 -15.97 25.67
CA THR A 37 -20.91 -14.66 26.34
C THR A 37 -20.28 -13.61 25.42
N ARG A 38 -19.23 -13.96 24.70
CA ARG A 38 -18.57 -13.06 23.73
C ARG A 38 -19.49 -12.66 22.58
N ILE A 39 -20.35 -13.56 22.12
CA ILE A 39 -21.34 -13.29 21.06
C ILE A 39 -22.46 -12.40 21.60
N MET A 40 -23.00 -12.71 22.78
CA MET A 40 -24.06 -11.93 23.42
C MET A 40 -23.62 -10.50 23.72
N PHE A 41 -22.45 -10.31 24.35
CA PHE A 41 -21.93 -8.97 24.65
C PHE A 41 -21.60 -8.17 23.38
N LYS A 42 -21.18 -8.84 22.30
CA LYS A 42 -20.94 -8.17 21.00
C LYS A 42 -22.26 -7.73 20.37
N LYS A 43 -23.31 -8.55 20.46
CA LYS A 43 -24.65 -8.22 19.96
C LYS A 43 -25.25 -7.05 20.75
N GLU A 44 -25.21 -7.10 22.08
CA GLU A 44 -25.67 -6.01 22.95
C GLU A 44 -24.92 -4.70 22.71
N SER A 45 -23.59 -4.77 22.55
CA SER A 45 -22.78 -3.58 22.25
C SER A 45 -23.16 -2.95 20.91
N LEU A 46 -23.42 -3.77 19.89
CA LEU A 46 -23.88 -3.29 18.59
C LEU A 46 -25.27 -2.65 18.69
N GLU A 47 -26.22 -3.30 19.37
CA GLU A 47 -27.58 -2.81 19.57
C GLU A 47 -27.61 -1.49 20.35
N LYS A 48 -26.82 -1.37 21.44
CA LYS A 48 -26.65 -0.11 22.19
C LYS A 48 -26.11 0.99 21.27
N SER A 49 -25.08 0.72 20.48
CA SER A 49 -24.52 1.71 19.55
C SER A 49 -25.51 2.12 18.45
N MET A 50 -26.41 1.22 18.03
CA MET A 50 -27.44 1.49 17.03
C MET A 50 -28.60 2.28 17.64
N LYS A 51 -29.00 1.97 18.88
CA LYS A 51 -30.02 2.70 19.62
C LYS A 51 -29.56 4.11 19.95
N GLU A 52 -28.33 4.28 20.41
CA GLU A 52 -27.73 5.60 20.69
C GLU A 52 -27.65 6.45 19.42
N LYS A 53 -27.23 5.89 18.28
CA LYS A 53 -27.24 6.59 16.97
C LYS A 53 -28.64 6.92 16.46
N ARG A 54 -29.66 6.17 16.86
CA ARG A 54 -31.07 6.45 16.51
C ARG A 54 -31.63 7.54 17.40
N GLN A 55 -31.41 7.44 18.71
CA GLN A 55 -31.83 8.44 19.70
C GLN A 55 -31.14 9.79 19.45
N SER A 56 -29.85 9.80 19.13
CA SER A 56 -29.11 11.03 18.78
C SER A 56 -29.56 11.68 17.47
N LYS A 57 -30.43 11.03 16.69
CA LYS A 57 -31.00 11.57 15.45
C LYS A 57 -32.47 11.98 15.58
N SER A 58 -33.17 11.52 16.61
CA SER A 58 -34.61 11.76 16.78
C SER A 58 -34.95 12.68 17.94
N SER A 59 -33.99 13.11 18.77
CA SER A 59 -34.22 14.16 19.76
C SER A 59 -33.82 15.52 19.18
N GLU A 60 -34.83 16.28 18.80
CA GLU A 60 -34.82 17.66 18.34
C GLU A 60 -34.16 18.65 19.32
N ASP A 61 -33.63 19.73 18.72
CA ASP A 61 -33.86 21.11 19.14
C ASP A 61 -33.25 21.62 20.45
N LEU A 62 -31.92 21.75 20.51
CA LEU A 62 -31.25 22.92 21.08
C LEU A 62 -29.88 23.06 20.42
N GLY A 63 -29.72 24.08 19.60
CA GLY A 63 -28.50 24.34 18.84
C GLY A 63 -27.26 24.44 19.73
N LEU A 64 -26.33 23.51 19.58
CA LEU A 64 -24.87 23.72 19.48
C LEU A 64 -24.17 22.38 19.21
N PRO A 65 -23.09 22.34 18.39
CA PRO A 65 -22.62 21.12 17.75
C PRO A 65 -21.48 20.46 18.53
N LYS A 66 -21.39 19.12 18.51
CA LYS A 66 -20.11 18.38 18.49
C LYS A 66 -20.28 16.86 18.39
N GLY A 67 -19.47 16.25 17.52
CA GLY A 67 -19.08 14.84 17.64
C GLY A 67 -19.26 13.97 16.39
N GLY A 68 -20.05 14.41 15.42
CA GLY A 68 -20.19 13.71 14.14
C GLY A 68 -18.89 13.78 13.33
N LYS A 69 -18.28 12.62 13.04
CA LYS A 69 -17.27 12.49 11.99
C LYS A 69 -17.78 13.17 10.72
N LYS A 70 -17.30 14.39 10.47
CA LYS A 70 -17.34 15.03 9.16
C LYS A 70 -16.53 14.15 8.22
N ASN A 71 -17.20 13.25 7.50
CA ASN A 71 -16.82 13.06 6.12
C ASN A 71 -17.08 14.42 5.47
N GLY A 72 -16.00 15.14 5.16
CA GLY A 72 -16.02 16.43 4.50
C GLY A 72 -16.78 16.32 3.19
N LYS A 73 -18.09 16.54 3.28
CA LYS A 73 -18.92 17.02 2.20
C LYS A 73 -19.00 18.51 2.48
N ASP A 74 -18.11 19.25 1.84
CA ASP A 74 -18.14 20.70 1.81
C ASP A 74 -19.48 21.13 1.22
N ASN A 75 -20.44 21.39 2.10
CA ASN A 75 -21.54 22.27 1.80
C ASN A 75 -21.02 23.68 2.09
N GLY A 76 -20.76 24.44 1.03
CA GLY A 76 -20.32 25.82 1.20
C GLY A 76 -19.84 26.58 -0.02
N SER A 77 -20.00 26.10 -1.26
CA SER A 77 -20.10 27.05 -2.37
C SER A 77 -20.97 26.49 -3.50
N ASN A 78 -22.04 27.22 -3.74
CA ASN A 78 -22.90 27.10 -4.89
C ASN A 78 -22.17 27.74 -6.09
N GLY A 79 -21.07 27.13 -6.53
CA GLY A 79 -20.23 27.64 -7.61
C GLY A 79 -19.60 26.45 -8.33
N GLY A 80 -19.88 26.31 -9.63
CA GLY A 80 -19.46 25.17 -10.44
C GLY A 80 -18.03 24.75 -10.15
N LYS A 81 -17.78 23.43 -10.16
CA LYS A 81 -16.45 22.81 -9.97
C LYS A 81 -15.42 23.50 -10.87
N LYS A 82 -14.82 24.59 -10.37
CA LYS A 82 -13.64 25.19 -10.97
C LYS A 82 -12.57 24.11 -10.90
N SER A 83 -11.89 23.90 -12.03
CA SER A 83 -10.85 22.88 -12.11
C SER A 83 -9.82 23.12 -11.02
N ALA A 84 -9.13 22.09 -10.53
CA ALA A 84 -8.09 22.26 -9.51
C ALA A 84 -7.01 23.26 -9.95
N ALA A 85 -6.82 23.44 -11.26
CA ALA A 85 -5.95 24.46 -11.84
C ALA A 85 -6.48 25.88 -11.62
N ASP A 86 -7.80 26.12 -11.75
CA ASP A 86 -8.40 27.44 -11.54
C ASP A 86 -8.40 27.85 -10.06
N GLN A 87 -8.42 26.88 -9.13
CA GLN A 87 -8.25 27.17 -7.70
C GLN A 87 -6.81 27.58 -7.36
N LEU A 88 -5.81 27.19 -8.15
CA LEU A 88 -4.41 27.53 -7.93
C LEU A 88 -3.95 28.76 -8.72
N ARG A 89 -4.87 29.48 -9.36
CA ARG A 89 -4.59 30.78 -9.98
C ARG A 89 -4.89 31.91 -9.00
N ILE A 90 -4.04 32.94 -9.00
CA ILE A 90 -4.25 34.19 -8.25
C ILE A 90 -5.55 34.81 -8.75
N GLN A 91 -6.48 35.08 -7.83
CA GLN A 91 -7.74 35.73 -8.18
C GLN A 91 -7.50 37.24 -8.38
N PRO A 92 -8.27 37.90 -9.27
CA PRO A 92 -8.16 39.35 -9.45
C PRO A 92 -8.43 40.06 -8.12
N GLY A 93 -7.49 40.90 -7.68
CA GLY A 93 -7.56 41.63 -6.41
C GLY A 93 -7.04 40.89 -5.18
N GLU A 94 -6.64 39.62 -5.30
CA GLU A 94 -6.03 38.85 -4.21
C GLU A 94 -4.56 39.28 -4.00
N LYS A 95 -4.16 39.47 -2.74
CA LYS A 95 -2.74 39.72 -2.41
C LYS A 95 -1.95 38.42 -2.47
N MET A 96 -0.65 38.49 -2.80
CA MET A 96 0.23 37.30 -2.89
C MET A 96 0.22 36.44 -1.61
N GLY A 97 0.14 37.07 -0.43
CA GLY A 97 0.09 36.35 0.85
C GLY A 97 -1.21 35.56 1.08
N GLU A 98 -2.34 36.04 0.56
CA GLU A 98 -3.63 35.33 0.64
C GLU A 98 -3.64 34.13 -0.32
N PHE A 99 -3.07 34.32 -1.51
CA PHE A 99 -2.87 33.24 -2.47
C PHE A 99 -2.05 32.09 -1.87
N SER A 100 -0.90 32.39 -1.26
CA SER A 100 -0.08 31.36 -0.61
C SER A 100 -0.84 30.59 0.47
N ARG A 101 -1.63 31.27 1.32
CA ARG A 101 -2.45 30.62 2.34
C ARG A 101 -3.50 29.69 1.72
N ARG A 102 -4.16 30.13 0.65
CA ARG A 102 -5.17 29.34 -0.07
C ARG A 102 -4.58 28.10 -0.74
N VAL A 103 -3.40 28.24 -1.33
CA VAL A 103 -2.62 27.11 -1.88
C VAL A 103 -2.27 26.12 -0.78
N ASP A 104 -1.75 26.61 0.35
CA ASP A 104 -1.37 25.77 1.49
C ASP A 104 -2.56 25.02 2.06
N ASP A 105 -3.70 25.68 2.24
CA ASP A 105 -4.93 25.04 2.75
C ASP A 105 -5.44 23.94 1.80
N HIS A 106 -5.43 24.20 0.48
CA HIS A 106 -5.81 23.19 -0.52
C HIS A 106 -4.82 22.00 -0.56
N MET A 107 -3.52 22.24 -0.32
CA MET A 107 -2.52 21.19 -0.25
C MET A 107 -2.51 20.45 1.09
N ARG A 108 -2.94 21.11 2.17
CA ARG A 108 -2.90 20.59 3.55
C ARG A 108 -3.63 19.28 3.68
N ASP A 109 -4.81 19.16 3.08
CA ASP A 109 -5.59 17.92 3.13
C ASP A 109 -4.91 16.77 2.38
N LYS A 110 -4.30 17.06 1.22
CA LYS A 110 -3.53 16.06 0.46
C LYS A 110 -2.30 15.62 1.25
N LEU A 111 -1.58 16.57 1.86
CA LEU A 111 -0.42 16.28 2.72
C LEU A 111 -0.81 15.47 3.96
N MET A 112 -1.91 15.83 4.62
CA MET A 112 -2.44 15.09 5.78
C MET A 112 -2.89 13.69 5.40
N LYS A 113 -3.51 13.51 4.22
CA LYS A 113 -3.89 12.20 3.70
C LYS A 113 -2.67 11.35 3.35
N ALA A 114 -1.68 11.91 2.63
CA ALA A 114 -0.43 11.25 2.31
C ALA A 114 0.34 10.83 3.57
N SER A 115 0.41 11.71 4.58
CA SER A 115 1.04 11.42 5.87
C SER A 115 0.33 10.28 6.61
N LYS A 116 -1.01 10.28 6.65
CA LYS A 116 -1.80 9.18 7.25
C LYS A 116 -1.58 7.86 6.52
N ASP A 117 -1.51 7.90 5.19
CA ASP A 117 -1.29 6.74 4.34
C ASP A 117 0.11 6.14 4.50
N ASN A 118 1.12 7.00 4.68
CA ASN A 118 2.51 6.61 4.93
C ASN A 118 2.77 6.22 6.39
N SER A 119 1.81 6.41 7.29
CA SER A 119 1.95 5.95 8.67
C SER A 119 2.14 4.43 8.72
N ALA A 120 2.93 3.96 9.68
CA ALA A 120 3.20 2.52 9.86
C ALA A 120 1.90 1.70 10.05
N THR A 121 0.85 2.31 10.60
CA THR A 121 -0.48 1.70 10.73
C THR A 121 -1.25 1.65 9.40
N GLY A 122 -1.17 2.71 8.58
CA GLY A 122 -1.76 2.75 7.24
C GLY A 122 -1.14 1.71 6.32
N SER A 123 0.20 1.62 6.32
CA SER A 123 0.95 0.64 5.54
C SER A 123 0.56 -0.82 5.89
N LYS A 124 0.44 -1.17 7.17
CA LYS A 124 0.00 -2.52 7.59
C LYS A 124 -1.39 -2.86 7.09
N LYS A 125 -2.32 -1.91 7.15
CA LYS A 125 -3.69 -2.08 6.65
C LYS A 125 -3.69 -2.28 5.13
N LYS A 126 -2.96 -1.47 4.38
CA LYS A 126 -2.81 -1.61 2.91
C LYS A 126 -2.25 -2.98 2.53
N LYS A 127 -1.13 -3.40 3.14
CA LYS A 127 -0.53 -4.74 2.92
C LYS A 127 -1.50 -5.89 3.25
N TYR A 128 -2.31 -5.74 4.30
CA TYR A 128 -3.33 -6.74 4.63
C TYR A 128 -4.41 -6.85 3.54
N PHE A 129 -4.93 -5.73 3.05
CA PHE A 129 -5.91 -5.72 1.96
C PHE A 129 -5.32 -6.24 0.64
N GLU A 130 -4.08 -5.89 0.32
CA GLU A 130 -3.35 -6.43 -0.83
C GLU A 130 -3.21 -7.95 -0.73
N LYS A 131 -2.82 -8.47 0.45
CA LYS A 131 -2.76 -9.92 0.70
C LYS A 131 -4.13 -10.59 0.56
N LEU A 132 -5.22 -9.93 0.98
CA LEU A 132 -6.57 -10.47 0.83
C LEU A 132 -6.98 -10.54 -0.65
N LYS A 133 -6.75 -9.45 -1.41
CA LYS A 133 -7.01 -9.39 -2.86
C LYS A 133 -6.17 -10.39 -3.63
N ALA A 134 -4.90 -10.57 -3.27
CA ALA A 134 -4.02 -11.56 -3.88
C ALA A 134 -4.53 -12.99 -3.64
N LYS A 135 -4.99 -13.31 -2.42
CA LYS A 135 -5.61 -14.60 -2.12
C LYS A 135 -6.90 -14.83 -2.90
N GLU A 136 -7.73 -13.81 -3.05
CA GLU A 136 -8.97 -13.89 -3.82
C GLU A 136 -8.68 -14.13 -5.31
N LYS A 137 -7.73 -13.39 -5.89
CA LYS A 137 -7.26 -13.61 -7.27
C LYS A 137 -6.69 -15.01 -7.46
N ALA A 138 -5.86 -15.49 -6.53
CA ALA A 138 -5.29 -16.84 -6.61
C ALA A 138 -6.37 -17.93 -6.54
N LYS A 139 -7.39 -17.76 -5.69
CA LYS A 139 -8.54 -18.68 -5.66
C LYS A 139 -9.33 -18.67 -6.96
N LYS A 140 -9.55 -17.48 -7.53
CA LYS A 140 -10.25 -17.34 -8.81
C LYS A 140 -9.48 -17.97 -9.96
N LEU A 141 -8.16 -17.79 -10.00
CA LEU A 141 -7.30 -18.38 -11.01
C LEU A 141 -7.26 -19.91 -10.89
N ARG A 142 -7.12 -20.45 -9.68
CA ARG A 142 -7.20 -21.90 -9.44
C ARG A 142 -8.56 -22.50 -9.84
N ALA A 143 -9.65 -21.80 -9.57
CA ALA A 143 -10.99 -22.23 -9.99
C ALA A 143 -11.20 -22.13 -11.52
N GLN A 144 -10.44 -21.27 -12.21
CA GLN A 144 -10.44 -21.23 -13.67
C GLN A 144 -9.60 -22.38 -14.26
N GLU A 145 -8.46 -22.69 -13.65
CA GLU A 145 -7.62 -23.83 -14.04
C GLU A 145 -8.35 -25.17 -13.85
N GLU A 146 -9.06 -25.34 -12.73
CA GLU A 146 -9.86 -26.54 -12.46
C GLU A 146 -10.99 -26.72 -13.48
N LYS A 147 -11.71 -25.63 -13.81
CA LYS A 147 -12.73 -25.66 -14.87
C LYS A 147 -12.15 -25.95 -16.25
N ALA A 148 -10.99 -25.38 -16.58
CA ALA A 148 -10.33 -25.65 -17.85
C ALA A 148 -9.90 -27.13 -17.95
N HIS A 149 -9.50 -27.75 -16.83
CA HIS A 149 -9.17 -29.17 -16.78
C HIS A 149 -10.40 -30.06 -16.95
N GLU A 150 -11.51 -29.74 -16.27
CA GLU A 150 -12.80 -30.44 -16.44
C GLU A 150 -13.32 -30.35 -17.89
N GLU A 151 -13.20 -29.17 -18.51
CA GLU A 151 -13.55 -28.96 -19.92
C GLU A 151 -12.65 -29.81 -20.85
N PHE A 152 -11.36 -29.92 -20.56
CA PHE A 152 -10.44 -30.71 -21.38
C PHE A 152 -10.68 -32.21 -21.28
N GLU A 153 -10.98 -32.75 -20.08
CA GLU A 153 -11.28 -34.18 -19.92
C GLU A 153 -12.64 -34.58 -20.51
N THR A 154 -13.60 -33.66 -20.54
CA THR A 154 -14.95 -33.93 -21.07
C THR A 154 -15.11 -33.65 -22.56
N ILE A 155 -14.16 -32.93 -23.17
CA ILE A 155 -14.02 -32.84 -24.63
C ILE A 155 -13.52 -34.21 -25.13
N GLN A 156 -14.47 -35.12 -25.30
CA GLN A 156 -14.27 -36.23 -26.22
C GLN A 156 -14.41 -35.68 -27.63
N ASP A 157 -13.32 -35.71 -28.37
CA ASP A 157 -13.28 -35.31 -29.76
C ASP A 157 -14.10 -36.32 -30.58
N LYS A 158 -15.38 -36.03 -30.77
CA LYS A 158 -16.31 -36.88 -31.55
C LYS A 158 -16.08 -36.72 -33.06
N VAL A 159 -14.86 -36.39 -33.47
CA VAL A 159 -14.48 -36.36 -34.88
C VAL A 159 -14.30 -37.80 -35.33
N ARG A 160 -15.20 -38.28 -36.18
CA ARG A 160 -15.06 -39.59 -36.81
C ARG A 160 -13.87 -39.52 -37.75
N LEU A 161 -12.92 -40.44 -37.60
CA LEU A 161 -11.61 -40.48 -38.27
C LEU A 161 -11.65 -40.46 -39.81
N ASN A 162 -12.84 -40.52 -40.42
CA ASN A 162 -13.04 -40.52 -41.87
C ASN A 162 -13.88 -39.33 -42.38
N ASP A 163 -14.26 -38.38 -41.53
CA ASP A 163 -14.69 -37.05 -42.01
C ASP A 163 -13.43 -36.29 -42.45
N VAL A 164 -12.95 -36.64 -43.64
CA VAL A 164 -12.00 -35.83 -44.39
C VAL A 164 -12.63 -34.44 -44.50
N ALA A 165 -11.92 -33.43 -44.00
CA ALA A 165 -12.35 -32.04 -44.07
C ALA A 165 -12.62 -31.67 -45.53
N GLU A 166 -13.90 -31.69 -45.91
CA GLU A 166 -14.38 -30.94 -47.07
C GLU A 166 -13.87 -29.50 -46.92
N ALA A 167 -13.38 -28.95 -48.03
CA ALA A 167 -12.57 -27.74 -48.14
C ALA A 167 -12.80 -26.69 -47.04
N PRO A 168 -11.73 -26.03 -46.54
CA PRO A 168 -11.83 -25.08 -45.45
C PRO A 168 -13.00 -24.12 -45.68
N PRO A 169 -13.91 -23.97 -44.71
CA PRO A 169 -15.15 -23.24 -44.92
C PRO A 169 -14.83 -21.84 -45.41
N THR A 170 -15.27 -21.53 -46.64
CA THR A 170 -15.10 -20.20 -47.20
C THR A 170 -16.03 -19.28 -46.43
N LEU A 171 -15.46 -18.28 -45.74
CA LEU A 171 -16.22 -17.27 -44.99
C LEU A 171 -17.00 -16.38 -45.98
N THR A 172 -18.15 -16.86 -46.43
CA THR A 172 -19.10 -16.11 -47.28
C THR A 172 -19.98 -15.16 -46.46
N ALA A 173 -19.91 -15.23 -45.13
CA ALA A 173 -20.68 -14.37 -44.25
C ALA A 173 -20.11 -12.95 -44.23
N VAL A 174 -20.83 -12.03 -44.87
CA VAL A 174 -20.57 -10.59 -44.79
C VAL A 174 -20.61 -10.14 -43.32
N PRO A 175 -19.55 -9.49 -42.80
CA PRO A 175 -19.50 -9.09 -41.40
C PRO A 175 -20.67 -8.15 -41.07
N LYS A 176 -21.45 -8.54 -40.07
CA LYS A 176 -22.64 -7.80 -39.62
C LYS A 176 -22.19 -6.47 -39.00
N LYS A 177 -22.45 -5.36 -39.68
CA LYS A 177 -22.14 -3.99 -39.22
C LYS A 177 -22.67 -3.80 -37.80
N ARG A 178 -21.79 -3.57 -36.83
CA ARG A 178 -22.18 -3.23 -35.45
C ARG A 178 -22.28 -1.71 -35.37
N LYS A 179 -23.26 -1.21 -34.61
CA LYS A 179 -23.57 0.23 -34.48
C LYS A 179 -22.42 1.11 -33.92
N ASN A 180 -21.25 0.52 -33.64
CA ASN A 180 -20.08 1.21 -33.09
C ASN A 180 -18.87 1.19 -34.05
N ASP A 181 -19.00 0.70 -35.28
CA ASP A 181 -17.87 0.59 -36.21
C ASP A 181 -17.34 1.96 -36.68
N GLU A 182 -18.19 3.00 -36.70
CA GLU A 182 -17.76 4.38 -36.98
C GLU A 182 -16.78 4.93 -35.91
N PHE A 183 -16.84 4.43 -34.68
CA PHE A 183 -15.92 4.83 -33.61
C PHE A 183 -14.52 4.21 -33.78
N MET A 184 -14.40 3.12 -34.54
CA MET A 184 -13.14 2.41 -34.77
C MET A 184 -12.42 2.89 -36.04
N VAL A 185 -13.14 3.43 -37.01
CA VAL A 185 -12.57 3.93 -38.28
C VAL A 185 -11.80 5.25 -38.10
N ASN A 186 -12.20 6.11 -37.17
CA ASN A 186 -11.52 7.39 -36.91
C ASN A 186 -10.45 7.32 -35.82
N LYS A 187 -10.32 6.18 -35.15
CA LYS A 187 -9.22 5.95 -34.21
C LYS A 187 -8.06 5.38 -35.01
N LYS A 188 -7.20 6.25 -35.53
CA LYS A 188 -5.88 5.85 -36.06
C LYS A 188 -5.21 5.01 -34.98
N TRP A 189 -5.17 3.69 -35.15
CA TRP A 189 -4.43 2.76 -34.28
C TRP A 189 -2.94 3.05 -34.50
N LYS A 190 -2.45 4.11 -33.85
CA LYS A 190 -1.07 4.09 -33.37
C LYS A 190 -1.09 3.11 -32.22
N ASN A 191 -0.25 2.08 -32.28
CA ASN A 191 -0.08 0.96 -31.35
C ASN A 191 -0.48 -0.36 -32.02
N THR A 192 0.39 -0.79 -32.93
CA THR A 192 0.78 -2.20 -33.05
C THR A 192 1.11 -2.73 -31.65
N PRO A 193 0.48 -3.82 -31.18
CA PRO A 193 0.89 -4.48 -29.95
C PRO A 193 2.22 -5.19 -30.25
N GLY A 194 3.34 -4.55 -29.94
CA GLY A 194 4.67 -5.12 -30.20
C GLY A 194 5.84 -4.14 -30.14
N GLU A 195 5.59 -2.83 -30.13
CA GLU A 195 6.63 -1.81 -30.06
C GLU A 195 6.39 -0.95 -28.82
N GLU A 196 6.55 -1.56 -27.64
CA GLU A 196 6.70 -0.79 -26.41
C GLU A 196 8.14 -0.27 -26.37
N ASP A 197 8.29 1.05 -26.43
CA ASP A 197 9.53 1.81 -26.32
C ASP A 197 10.34 1.37 -25.08
N TYR A 198 11.27 0.44 -25.28
CA TYR A 198 12.21 -0.02 -24.24
C TYR A 198 13.13 1.11 -23.75
N ASP A 199 13.31 2.16 -24.55
CA ASP A 199 14.22 3.27 -24.24
C ASP A 199 13.67 4.20 -23.16
N ASP A 200 12.35 4.38 -23.07
CA ASP A 200 11.74 5.24 -22.05
C ASP A 200 11.75 4.60 -20.65
N VAL A 201 11.67 3.27 -20.57
CA VAL A 201 11.77 2.53 -19.30
C VAL A 201 13.22 2.50 -18.79
N ILE A 202 14.20 2.35 -19.68
CA ILE A 202 15.63 2.40 -19.32
C ILE A 202 16.02 3.80 -18.82
N ALA A 203 15.53 4.86 -19.46
CA ALA A 203 15.79 6.23 -19.04
C ALA A 203 15.16 6.60 -17.67
N GLU A 204 14.11 5.91 -17.25
CA GLU A 204 13.46 6.13 -15.94
C GLU A 204 14.19 5.40 -14.79
N VAL A 205 14.77 4.21 -15.07
CA VAL A 205 15.60 3.46 -14.12
C VAL A 205 16.91 4.20 -13.82
N ASP A 206 17.56 4.75 -14.86
CA ASP A 206 18.84 5.45 -14.70
C ASP A 206 18.71 6.77 -13.91
N LYS A 207 17.55 7.43 -13.99
CA LYS A 207 17.23 8.63 -13.19
C LYS A 207 16.98 8.29 -11.73
N MET A 208 16.49 7.09 -11.40
CA MET A 208 16.32 6.66 -10.01
C MET A 208 17.64 6.34 -9.31
N ASP A 209 18.63 5.79 -10.03
CA ASP A 209 19.92 5.46 -9.43
C ASP A 209 20.84 6.68 -9.25
N LYS A 210 20.77 7.68 -10.14
CA LYS A 210 21.43 8.98 -9.93
C LYS A 210 20.90 9.72 -8.69
N LYS A 211 19.61 9.61 -8.40
CA LYS A 211 18.98 10.26 -7.22
C LYS A 211 19.35 9.58 -5.89
N ARG A 212 19.80 8.32 -5.93
CA ARG A 212 20.26 7.58 -4.74
C ARG A 212 21.73 7.84 -4.40
N LYS A 213 22.57 8.17 -5.38
CA LYS A 213 24.01 8.44 -5.16
C LYS A 213 24.32 9.82 -4.57
N LEU A 214 23.41 10.80 -4.63
CA LEU A 214 23.65 12.16 -4.13
C LEU A 214 23.14 12.41 -2.69
N GLY A 215 22.57 11.40 -2.01
CA GLY A 215 22.03 11.53 -0.65
C GLY A 215 22.88 10.90 0.46
N ALA A 216 24.13 10.53 0.15
CA ALA A 216 25.02 9.80 1.08
C ALA A 216 26.19 10.69 1.52
N THR A 217 25.89 11.71 2.33
CA THR A 217 26.89 12.36 3.17
C THR A 217 26.52 12.16 4.64
N ASP A 218 27.43 11.48 5.32
CA ASP A 218 27.73 11.51 6.76
C ASP A 218 26.61 11.37 7.80
N ASP A 219 26.44 10.16 8.33
CA ASP A 219 25.94 9.98 9.70
C ASP A 219 26.45 8.67 10.35
N LYS A 220 27.67 8.73 10.89
CA LYS A 220 28.35 7.65 11.64
C LYS A 220 27.86 7.55 13.11
N SER A 221 26.56 7.35 13.37
CA SER A 221 26.05 7.17 14.75
C SER A 221 25.09 5.98 14.99
N ALA A 222 24.85 5.11 13.99
CA ALA A 222 23.78 4.11 14.03
C ALA A 222 24.14 2.70 14.59
N GLY A 223 25.13 2.57 15.47
CA GLY A 223 25.66 1.26 15.92
C GLY A 223 24.80 0.47 16.91
N ARG A 224 23.96 1.11 17.76
CA ARG A 224 23.39 0.44 18.94
C ARG A 224 21.90 0.05 18.89
N LYS A 225 21.13 0.41 17.86
CA LYS A 225 19.66 0.18 17.84
C LYS A 225 19.17 -1.07 17.08
N LYS A 226 20.04 -1.76 16.34
CA LYS A 226 19.62 -2.85 15.41
C LYS A 226 19.23 -4.17 16.11
N SER A 227 19.72 -4.44 17.32
CA SER A 227 19.39 -5.66 18.08
C SER A 227 17.94 -5.69 18.62
N SER A 228 17.32 -4.54 18.86
CA SER A 228 15.96 -4.47 19.43
C SER A 228 14.86 -4.96 18.49
N ARG A 229 15.06 -4.85 17.16
CA ARG A 229 14.03 -5.19 16.16
C ARG A 229 13.90 -6.69 15.95
N LEU A 230 15.00 -7.45 16.01
CA LEU A 230 14.96 -8.92 15.90
C LEU A 230 14.33 -9.58 17.13
N LYS A 231 14.47 -8.98 18.32
CA LYS A 231 13.91 -9.52 19.57
C LYS A 231 12.38 -9.55 19.61
N ASN A 232 11.70 -8.73 18.81
CA ASN A 232 10.24 -8.66 18.77
C ASN A 232 9.61 -9.46 17.62
N LEU A 233 10.40 -10.19 16.82
CA LEU A 233 9.89 -11.06 15.76
C LEU A 233 9.58 -12.47 16.26
N THR A 234 8.57 -13.08 15.65
CA THR A 234 8.24 -14.50 15.82
C THR A 234 9.43 -15.38 15.44
N PRO A 235 9.59 -16.58 16.03
CA PRO A 235 10.71 -17.48 15.72
C PRO A 235 10.83 -17.78 14.22
N ALA A 236 9.71 -17.96 13.52
CA ALA A 236 9.68 -18.15 12.06
C ALA A 236 10.18 -16.91 11.29
N GLY A 237 9.79 -15.70 11.72
CA GLY A 237 10.26 -14.47 11.08
C GLY A 237 11.75 -14.21 11.31
N ARG A 238 12.32 -14.68 12.43
CA ARG A 238 13.77 -14.60 12.66
C ARG A 238 14.53 -15.51 11.71
N ARG A 239 14.06 -16.74 11.50
CA ARG A 239 14.69 -17.70 10.56
C ARG A 239 14.74 -17.12 9.14
N ILE A 240 13.64 -16.56 8.65
CA ILE A 240 13.58 -15.95 7.30
C ILE A 240 14.62 -14.81 7.18
N ILE A 241 14.67 -13.90 8.16
CA ILE A 241 15.64 -12.78 8.12
C ILE A 241 17.08 -13.27 8.23
N GLU A 242 17.34 -14.32 9.00
CA GLU A 242 18.67 -14.90 9.14
C GLU A 242 19.11 -15.63 7.85
N GLU A 243 18.20 -16.32 7.17
CA GLU A 243 18.43 -16.93 5.86
C GLU A 243 18.73 -15.87 4.79
N GLU A 244 17.90 -14.83 4.70
CA GLU A 244 18.13 -13.69 3.78
C GLU A 244 19.48 -13.02 4.06
N ARG A 245 19.85 -12.87 5.35
CA ARG A 245 21.13 -12.28 5.74
C ARG A 245 22.31 -13.17 5.33
N LYS A 246 22.19 -14.49 5.43
CA LYS A 246 23.23 -15.43 4.97
C LYS A 246 23.41 -15.34 3.45
N GLN A 247 22.31 -15.38 2.69
CA GLN A 247 22.35 -15.22 1.23
C GLN A 247 22.98 -13.89 0.81
N ALA A 248 22.64 -12.79 1.48
CA ALA A 248 23.23 -11.48 1.19
C ALA A 248 24.74 -11.43 1.47
N ILE A 249 25.20 -12.09 2.55
CA ILE A 249 26.63 -12.17 2.89
C ILE A 249 27.37 -13.05 1.88
N GLU A 250 26.79 -14.18 1.47
CA GLU A 250 27.35 -15.07 0.44
C GLU A 250 27.47 -14.33 -0.89
N ASN A 251 26.40 -13.68 -1.35
CA ASN A 251 26.42 -12.87 -2.58
C ASN A 251 27.46 -11.76 -2.51
N TYR A 252 27.58 -11.08 -1.36
CA TYR A 252 28.60 -10.04 -1.17
C TYR A 252 30.02 -10.63 -1.22
N ARG A 253 30.24 -11.80 -0.62
CA ARG A 253 31.54 -12.50 -0.67
C ARG A 253 31.87 -12.93 -2.10
N LEU A 254 30.90 -13.45 -2.84
CA LEU A 254 31.07 -13.80 -4.25
C LEU A 254 31.39 -12.57 -5.10
N MET A 255 30.65 -11.48 -4.94
CA MET A 255 30.94 -10.22 -5.63
C MET A 255 32.32 -9.67 -5.27
N LYS A 256 32.71 -9.75 -4.00
CA LYS A 256 34.02 -9.27 -3.55
C LYS A 256 35.16 -10.15 -4.07
N ALA A 257 34.97 -11.47 -4.10
CA ALA A 257 35.93 -12.41 -4.69
C ALA A 257 36.06 -12.16 -6.20
N ARG A 258 34.94 -11.98 -6.92
CA ARG A 258 34.92 -11.61 -8.33
C ARG A 258 35.66 -10.28 -8.56
N LYS A 259 35.38 -9.27 -7.75
CA LYS A 259 36.05 -7.97 -7.83
C LYS A 259 37.54 -8.05 -7.52
N ALA A 260 37.95 -8.91 -6.60
CA ALA A 260 39.36 -9.13 -6.28
C ALA A 260 40.10 -9.86 -7.41
N LEU A 261 39.42 -10.77 -8.13
CA LEU A 261 39.98 -11.43 -9.32
C LEU A 261 40.06 -10.47 -10.53
N GLU A 262 39.06 -9.61 -10.70
CA GLU A 262 39.00 -8.61 -11.76
C GLU A 262 39.99 -7.45 -11.53
N LYS A 263 40.33 -7.18 -10.26
CA LYS A 263 41.38 -6.23 -9.92
C LYS A 263 42.74 -6.84 -10.28
N ASN A 264 43.14 -6.67 -11.54
CA ASN A 264 44.42 -7.10 -12.07
C ASN A 264 45.55 -6.44 -11.25
N PRO A 265 46.39 -7.20 -10.52
CA PRO A 265 47.42 -6.63 -9.66
C PRO A 265 48.56 -5.95 -10.42
N GLU A 266 48.62 -6.10 -11.75
CA GLU A 266 49.70 -5.59 -12.62
C GLU A 266 49.62 -4.09 -12.95
N GLN A 267 48.62 -3.36 -12.44
CA GLN A 267 48.36 -1.98 -12.89
C GLN A 267 48.43 -0.90 -11.79
N ASP A 268 48.80 -1.28 -10.55
CA ASP A 268 48.86 -0.34 -9.41
C ASP A 268 50.30 -0.05 -8.94
N ASP A 269 51.35 -0.60 -9.57
CA ASP A 269 52.75 -0.32 -9.18
C ASP A 269 53.25 1.05 -9.69
N ASP A 270 52.62 1.64 -10.70
CA ASP A 270 53.04 2.93 -11.28
C ASP A 270 52.49 4.16 -10.53
N ALA A 271 51.57 3.98 -9.57
CA ALA A 271 50.93 5.09 -8.86
C ALA A 271 51.66 5.52 -7.56
N ALA A 272 52.70 4.78 -7.14
CA ALA A 272 53.46 5.12 -5.94
C ALA A 272 54.59 6.14 -6.19
N ASP A 273 55.00 6.35 -7.44
CA ASP A 273 56.14 7.21 -7.77
C ASP A 273 55.75 8.69 -7.97
N ASP A 274 54.47 8.99 -8.25
CA ASP A 274 54.00 10.37 -8.49
C ASP A 274 53.80 11.19 -7.20
N ASP A 275 53.48 10.56 -6.06
CA ASP A 275 53.29 11.25 -4.79
C ASP A 275 54.63 11.62 -4.10
N ALA A 276 55.73 10.95 -4.44
CA ALA A 276 57.06 11.30 -3.96
C ALA A 276 57.58 12.61 -4.60
N ALA A 277 57.20 12.90 -5.86
CA ALA A 277 57.58 14.12 -6.55
C ALA A 277 56.85 15.36 -6.01
N ALA A 278 55.60 15.23 -5.56
CA ALA A 278 54.81 16.32 -5.00
C ALA A 278 55.30 16.78 -3.61
N ALA A 279 55.86 15.87 -2.80
CA ALA A 279 56.44 16.21 -1.49
C ALA A 279 57.77 16.98 -1.58
N ALA A 280 58.47 16.91 -2.72
CA ALA A 280 59.71 17.64 -2.95
C ALA A 280 59.50 19.09 -3.46
N ALA A 281 58.30 19.40 -3.97
CA ALA A 281 57.97 20.70 -4.58
C ALA A 281 57.37 21.71 -3.57
N GLY A 282 57.98 21.79 -2.38
CA GLY A 282 57.53 22.56 -1.22
C GLY A 282 56.77 23.86 -1.50
N TYR A 283 55.57 23.92 -0.94
CA TYR A 283 54.78 25.13 -0.66
C TYR A 283 54.40 25.14 0.82
#